data_AF-A0A511F9P9-F1
#
_entry.id   AF-A0A511F9P9-F1
#
_cell.length_a   1.000
_cell.length_b   1.000
_cell.length_c   1.000
_cell.angle_alpha   90.00
_cell.angle_beta   90.00
_cell.angle_gamma   90.00
#
_symmetry.space_group_name_H-M   'P 1'
#
loop_
_entity.id
_entity.type
_entity.pdbx_description
1 polymer ?
#
loop_
_entity_poly.entity_id
_entity_poly.type
_entity_poly.pdbx_seq_one_letter_code
_entity_poly.pdbx_strand_id
1 'polypeptide(L)'
;MPVPGAGDGPAARSVQVSDWLRIDVTMDNTGAVERVGGDPELAEAAGRGRAAGWRALRSHPRRGEGPGGWPPLDTVLEIELRSGDWDVVRQEIARWREVAVELLAGNRTDHEAADLLDSVRWSDAMLTALDEGTAAPRSGH
;
A
#
# COMPACT_ATOMS: atom_id res chain seq x y z
N MET A 1 16.03 10.52 27.84
CA MET A 1 16.64 10.21 26.54
C MET A 1 16.09 8.86 26.11
N PRO A 2 15.18 8.76 25.14
CA PRO A 2 14.75 7.47 24.62
C PRO A 2 15.89 6.83 23.83
N VAL A 3 16.02 5.52 23.94
CA VAL A 3 17.00 4.70 23.22
C VAL A 3 16.66 4.65 21.72
N PRO A 4 17.58 4.97 20.79
CA PRO A 4 17.40 4.68 19.38
C PRO A 4 17.64 3.17 19.16
N GLY A 5 16.64 2.46 18.64
CA GLY A 5 16.78 1.05 18.25
C GLY A 5 15.72 0.07 18.77
N ALA A 6 14.66 0.52 19.45
CA ALA A 6 13.59 -0.37 19.92
C ALA A 6 12.48 -0.65 18.87
N GLY A 7 12.60 -0.15 17.63
CA GLY A 7 11.51 -0.15 16.65
C GLY A 7 11.71 -0.94 15.36
N ASP A 8 12.92 -1.43 15.03
CA ASP A 8 13.26 -1.91 13.68
C ASP A 8 13.03 -3.42 13.44
N GLY A 9 12.20 -4.05 14.28
CA GLY A 9 11.82 -5.44 14.11
C GLY A 9 10.89 -5.67 12.92
N PRO A 10 10.80 -6.91 12.41
CA PRO A 10 9.74 -7.28 11.47
C PRO A 10 8.38 -7.07 12.15
N ALA A 11 7.51 -6.30 11.50
CA ALA A 11 6.12 -6.09 11.86
C ALA A 11 5.25 -6.75 10.79
N ALA A 12 4.64 -7.88 11.15
CA ALA A 12 3.65 -8.54 10.31
C ALA A 12 2.31 -7.80 10.40
N ARG A 13 1.67 -7.58 9.25
CA ARG A 13 0.28 -7.10 9.19
C ARG A 13 -0.51 -8.00 8.25
N SER A 14 -1.68 -8.41 8.71
CA SER A 14 -2.70 -8.97 7.82
C SER A 14 -3.16 -7.88 6.85
N VAL A 15 -3.44 -8.18 5.59
CA VAL A 15 -3.98 -7.22 4.60
C VAL A 15 -4.84 -8.00 3.62
N GLN A 16 -6.03 -7.51 3.25
CA GLN A 16 -6.79 -8.14 2.16
C GLN A 16 -6.02 -8.04 0.84
N VAL A 17 -6.15 -9.03 -0.04
CA VAL A 17 -5.44 -9.04 -1.33
C VAL A 17 -5.83 -7.82 -2.17
N SER A 18 -7.11 -7.44 -2.18
CA SER A 18 -7.60 -6.22 -2.84
C SER A 18 -6.82 -4.96 -2.42
N ASP A 19 -6.63 -4.78 -1.12
CA ASP A 19 -5.91 -3.65 -0.54
C ASP A 19 -4.42 -3.72 -0.79
N TRP A 20 -3.84 -4.90 -0.65
CA TRP A 20 -2.43 -5.11 -0.93
C TRP A 20 -2.09 -4.81 -2.39
N LEU A 21 -2.96 -5.16 -3.34
CA LEU A 21 -2.76 -4.83 -4.75
C LEU A 21 -2.72 -3.32 -4.99
N ARG A 22 -3.57 -2.55 -4.30
CA ARG A 22 -3.54 -1.09 -4.37
C ARG A 22 -2.24 -0.54 -3.76
N ILE A 23 -1.81 -1.08 -2.61
CA ILE A 23 -0.51 -0.76 -2.01
C ILE A 23 0.65 -1.08 -2.96
N ASP A 24 0.67 -2.27 -3.59
CA ASP A 24 1.74 -2.67 -4.52
C ASP A 24 1.85 -1.68 -5.69
N VAL A 25 0.71 -1.25 -6.26
CA VAL A 25 0.67 -0.25 -7.33
C VAL A 25 1.16 1.11 -6.85
N THR A 26 0.76 1.57 -5.66
CA THR A 26 1.27 2.82 -5.06
C THR A 26 2.80 2.76 -4.91
N MET A 27 3.33 1.65 -4.41
CA MET A 27 4.79 1.48 -4.27
C MET A 27 5.49 1.34 -5.62
N ASP A 28 4.89 0.68 -6.62
CA ASP A 28 5.46 0.58 -7.96
C ASP A 28 5.59 1.96 -8.61
N ASN A 29 4.52 2.75 -8.57
CA ASN A 29 4.50 4.10 -9.09
C ASN A 29 5.53 4.99 -8.37
N THR A 30 5.59 4.92 -7.04
CA THR A 30 6.59 5.63 -6.24
C THR A 30 8.01 5.24 -6.69
N GLY A 31 8.33 3.95 -6.68
CA GLY A 31 9.65 3.49 -7.09
C GLY A 31 9.99 3.86 -8.54
N ALA A 32 9.01 3.91 -9.44
CA ALA A 32 9.20 4.34 -10.82
C ALA A 32 9.52 5.84 -10.93
N VAL A 33 8.79 6.70 -10.20
CA VAL A 33 9.03 8.14 -10.16
C VAL A 33 10.41 8.44 -9.57
N GLU A 34 10.72 7.86 -8.42
CA GLU A 34 11.96 8.17 -7.69
C GLU A 34 13.22 7.68 -8.45
N ARG A 35 13.11 6.60 -9.24
CA ARG A 35 14.22 6.11 -10.10
C ARG A 35 14.63 7.07 -11.23
N VAL A 36 13.75 7.96 -11.68
CA VAL A 36 14.01 8.84 -12.84
C VAL A 36 14.74 10.14 -12.45
N GLY A 37 14.90 10.40 -11.15
CA GLY A 37 15.65 11.56 -10.65
C GLY A 37 15.25 12.03 -9.25
N GLY A 38 14.61 11.17 -8.47
CA GLY A 38 14.19 11.44 -7.10
C GLY A 38 15.11 10.79 -6.07
N ASP A 39 14.51 10.28 -4.99
CA ASP A 39 15.21 9.68 -3.87
C ASP A 39 15.49 8.18 -4.10
N PRO A 40 16.77 7.77 -4.29
CA PRO A 40 17.11 6.36 -4.50
C PRO A 40 16.79 5.48 -3.29
N GLU A 41 16.86 6.00 -2.05
CA GLU A 41 16.55 5.22 -0.85
C GLU A 41 15.05 4.90 -0.79
N LEU A 42 14.21 5.86 -1.16
CA LEU A 42 12.76 5.66 -1.28
C LEU A 42 12.42 4.67 -2.40
N ALA A 43 13.12 4.72 -3.54
CA ALA A 43 12.95 3.74 -4.61
C ALA A 43 13.28 2.31 -4.15
N GLU A 44 14.34 2.15 -3.37
CA GLU A 44 14.70 0.86 -2.78
C GLU A 44 13.68 0.39 -1.74
N ALA A 45 13.21 1.30 -0.87
CA ALA A 45 12.16 1.00 0.11
C ALA A 45 10.87 0.53 -0.55
N ALA A 46 10.47 1.19 -1.63
CA ALA A 46 9.34 0.78 -2.46
C ALA A 46 9.53 -0.63 -3.04
N GLY A 47 10.74 -0.92 -3.56
CA GLY A 47 11.10 -2.26 -4.03
C GLY A 47 10.99 -3.34 -2.95
N ARG A 48 11.44 -3.06 -1.72
CA ARG A 48 11.32 -3.98 -0.57
C ARG A 48 9.86 -4.22 -0.19
N GLY A 49 9.04 -3.17 -0.17
CA GLY A 49 7.59 -3.24 0.07
C GLY A 49 6.92 -4.25 -0.87
N ARG A 50 7.13 -4.06 -2.18
CA ARG A 50 6.59 -4.96 -3.20
C ARG A 50 7.09 -6.39 -3.05
N ALA A 51 8.39 -6.57 -2.83
CA ALA A 51 8.99 -7.88 -2.67
C ALA A 51 8.38 -8.68 -1.50
N ALA A 52 7.98 -8.01 -0.41
CA ALA A 52 7.28 -8.65 0.71
C ALA A 52 5.90 -9.18 0.31
N GLY A 53 5.14 -8.42 -0.46
CA GLY A 53 3.87 -8.86 -1.05
C GLY A 53 4.00 -10.12 -1.90
N TRP A 54 4.94 -10.08 -2.84
CA TRP A 54 5.22 -11.24 -3.69
C TRP A 54 5.71 -12.46 -2.90
N ARG A 55 6.43 -12.26 -1.80
CA ARG A 55 6.82 -13.34 -0.89
C ARG A 55 5.61 -13.95 -0.18
N ALA A 56 4.70 -13.12 0.36
CA ALA A 56 3.47 -13.59 0.99
C ALA A 56 2.56 -14.35 0.01
N LEU A 57 2.45 -13.86 -1.23
CA LEU A 57 1.74 -14.55 -2.31
C LEU A 57 2.29 -15.96 -2.56
N ARG A 58 3.62 -16.12 -2.65
CA ARG A 58 4.23 -17.42 -2.97
C ARG A 58 3.92 -18.50 -1.93
N SER A 59 3.77 -18.09 -0.67
CA SER A 59 3.38 -18.99 0.43
C SER A 59 1.87 -19.24 0.53
N HIS A 60 1.03 -18.47 -0.17
CA HIS A 60 -0.42 -18.57 0.01
C HIS A 60 -0.97 -19.85 -0.66
N PRO A 61 -1.82 -20.64 0.03
CA PRO A 61 -2.38 -21.89 -0.51
C PRO A 61 -3.21 -21.68 -1.78
N ARG A 62 -3.96 -20.57 -1.82
CA ARG A 62 -4.87 -20.20 -2.92
C ARG A 62 -4.22 -19.34 -4.01
N ARG A 63 -2.89 -19.27 -4.05
CA ARG A 63 -2.17 -18.49 -5.09
C ARG A 63 -2.61 -18.95 -6.48
N GLY A 64 -2.82 -18.01 -7.40
CA GLY A 64 -3.25 -18.30 -8.78
C GLY A 64 -4.76 -18.42 -8.97
N GLU A 65 -5.57 -18.39 -7.91
CA GLU A 65 -7.05 -18.40 -8.03
C GLU A 65 -7.64 -16.99 -8.28
N GLY A 66 -6.84 -15.94 -8.16
CA GLY A 66 -7.20 -14.55 -8.36
C GLY A 66 -6.47 -13.87 -9.54
N PRO A 67 -6.69 -12.56 -9.72
CA PRO A 67 -6.13 -11.82 -10.86
C PRO A 67 -4.61 -11.77 -10.81
N GLY A 68 -3.96 -11.87 -11.98
CA GLY A 68 -2.49 -11.72 -12.08
C GLY A 68 -1.68 -12.76 -11.30
N GLY A 69 -2.27 -13.91 -10.97
CA GLY A 69 -1.61 -14.96 -10.17
C GLY A 69 -1.72 -14.77 -8.66
N TRP A 70 -2.41 -13.73 -8.20
CA TRP A 70 -2.68 -13.51 -6.78
C TRP A 70 -3.71 -14.50 -6.23
N PRO A 71 -3.82 -14.66 -4.91
CA PRO A 71 -5.00 -15.27 -4.31
C PRO A 71 -6.27 -14.44 -4.58
N PRO A 72 -7.47 -14.96 -4.26
CA PRO A 72 -8.71 -14.21 -4.43
C PRO A 72 -8.73 -12.93 -3.62
N LEU A 73 -9.40 -11.90 -4.14
CA LEU A 73 -9.32 -10.53 -3.64
C LEU A 73 -9.80 -10.36 -2.19
N ASP A 74 -10.74 -11.20 -1.77
CA ASP A 74 -11.32 -11.23 -0.43
C ASP A 74 -10.48 -12.00 0.60
N THR A 75 -9.40 -12.66 0.16
CA THR A 75 -8.49 -13.36 1.05
C THR A 75 -7.46 -12.43 1.68
N VAL A 76 -6.82 -12.90 2.75
CA VAL A 76 -5.89 -12.12 3.56
C VAL A 76 -4.47 -12.63 3.35
N LEU A 77 -3.52 -11.71 3.22
CA LEU A 77 -2.08 -11.95 3.22
C LEU A 77 -1.48 -11.50 4.55
N GLU A 78 -0.52 -12.26 5.04
CA GLU A 78 0.37 -11.84 6.12
C GLU A 78 1.62 -11.20 5.52
N ILE A 79 1.70 -9.87 5.59
CA ILE A 79 2.80 -9.09 5.04
C ILE A 79 3.80 -8.76 6.14
N GLU A 80 5.01 -9.29 6.00
CA GLU A 80 6.11 -8.99 6.91
C GLU A 80 7.06 -7.94 6.30
N LEU A 81 7.12 -6.77 6.93
CA LEU A 81 8.02 -5.66 6.62
C LEU A 81 8.71 -5.16 7.89
N ARG A 82 9.81 -4.41 7.75
CA ARG A 82 10.36 -3.65 8.88
C ARG A 82 9.40 -2.51 9.22
N SER A 83 9.36 -2.10 10.49
CA SER A 83 8.51 -0.96 10.91
C SER A 83 8.74 0.29 10.07
N GLY A 84 10.01 0.64 9.80
CA GLY A 84 10.34 1.78 8.93
C GLY A 84 9.84 1.62 7.49
N ASP A 85 9.79 0.41 6.94
CA ASP A 85 9.23 0.18 5.60
C ASP A 85 7.69 0.31 5.61
N TRP A 86 7.01 -0.03 6.72
CA TRP A 86 5.58 0.27 6.90
C TRP A 86 5.31 1.77 6.99
N ASP A 87 6.18 2.53 7.66
CA ASP A 87 6.08 3.98 7.72
C ASP A 87 6.23 4.61 6.33
N VAL A 88 7.09 4.05 5.47
CA VAL A 88 7.21 4.46 4.06
C VAL A 88 5.91 4.17 3.31
N VAL A 89 5.34 2.96 3.41
CA VAL A 89 4.05 2.63 2.79
C VAL A 89 2.95 3.63 3.19
N ARG A 90 2.87 3.95 4.48
CA ARG A 90 1.91 4.93 5.01
C ARG A 90 2.12 6.32 4.42
N GLN A 91 3.37 6.80 4.39
CA GLN A 91 3.71 8.11 3.84
C GLN A 91 3.37 8.21 2.35
N GLU A 92 3.65 7.16 1.57
CA GLU A 92 3.35 7.18 0.14
C GLU A 92 1.85 7.10 -0.14
N ILE A 93 1.07 6.33 0.63
CA ILE A 93 -0.40 6.38 0.51
C ILE A 93 -0.93 7.78 0.78
N ALA A 94 -0.41 8.46 1.82
CA ALA A 94 -0.80 9.84 2.13
C ALA A 94 -0.42 10.81 0.99
N ARG A 95 0.80 10.70 0.44
CA ARG A 95 1.26 11.51 -0.69
C ARG A 95 0.39 11.31 -1.94
N TRP A 96 0.13 10.06 -2.33
CA TRP A 96 -0.69 9.76 -3.51
C TRP A 96 -2.17 10.15 -3.33
N ARG A 97 -2.67 10.12 -2.09
CA ARG A 97 -3.97 10.71 -1.76
C ARG A 97 -4.00 12.20 -2.02
N GLU A 98 -2.98 12.95 -1.61
CA GLU A 98 -2.89 14.40 -1.90
C GLU A 98 -2.89 14.67 -3.40
N VAL A 99 -2.13 13.89 -4.17
CA VAL A 99 -2.15 13.94 -5.64
C VAL A 99 -3.56 13.69 -6.17
N ALA A 100 -4.29 12.68 -5.67
CA ALA A 100 -5.65 12.40 -6.09
C ALA A 100 -6.62 13.56 -5.77
N VAL A 101 -6.49 14.19 -4.60
CA VAL A 101 -7.26 15.39 -4.20
C VAL A 101 -6.99 16.58 -5.11
N GLU A 102 -5.72 16.82 -5.47
CA GLU A 102 -5.36 17.89 -6.40
C GLU A 102 -5.92 17.64 -7.81
N LEU A 103 -5.86 16.38 -8.27
CA LEU A 103 -6.43 16.01 -9.57
C LEU A 103 -7.95 16.16 -9.61
N LEU A 104 -8.64 15.90 -8.49
CA LEU A 104 -10.09 16.11 -8.33
C LEU A 104 -10.48 17.58 -8.40
N ALA A 105 -9.64 18.49 -7.89
CA ALA A 105 -9.87 19.92 -7.95
C ALA A 105 -9.73 20.49 -9.38
N GLY A 106 -9.16 19.72 -10.32
CA GLY A 106 -9.02 20.08 -11.73
C GLY A 106 -10.28 19.80 -12.56
N ASN A 107 -10.24 20.20 -13.84
CA ASN A 107 -11.32 19.88 -14.79
C ASN A 107 -11.21 18.41 -15.24
N ARG A 108 -12.01 17.53 -14.64
CA ARG A 108 -12.08 16.09 -14.92
C ARG A 108 -13.45 15.72 -15.47
N THR A 109 -13.51 14.66 -16.23
CA THR A 109 -14.79 14.03 -16.58
C THR A 109 -15.44 13.43 -15.33
N ASP A 110 -16.76 13.27 -15.33
CA ASP A 110 -17.49 12.68 -14.19
C ASP A 110 -16.96 11.29 -13.81
N HIS A 111 -16.53 10.50 -14.80
CA HIS A 111 -15.99 9.16 -14.58
C HIS A 111 -14.62 9.20 -13.90
N GLU A 112 -13.70 10.06 -14.39
CA GLU A 112 -12.39 10.26 -13.75
C GLU A 112 -12.54 10.82 -12.33
N ALA A 113 -13.51 11.71 -12.11
CA ALA A 113 -13.80 12.24 -10.79
C ALA A 113 -14.30 11.15 -9.83
N ALA A 114 -15.15 10.23 -10.29
CA ALA A 114 -15.63 9.11 -9.47
C ALA A 114 -14.48 8.17 -9.04
N ASP A 115 -13.58 7.83 -9.97
CA ASP A 115 -12.44 6.96 -9.69
C ASP A 115 -11.45 7.60 -8.70
N LEU A 116 -11.18 8.90 -8.86
CA LEU A 116 -10.35 9.64 -7.91
C LEU A 116 -11.01 9.73 -6.52
N LEU A 117 -12.33 9.90 -6.45
CA LEU A 117 -13.07 9.89 -5.19
C LEU A 117 -12.98 8.53 -4.48
N ASP A 118 -13.08 7.42 -5.22
CA ASP A 118 -12.87 6.07 -4.66
C ASP A 118 -11.44 5.92 -4.12
N SER A 119 -10.44 6.37 -4.89
CA SER A 119 -9.04 6.34 -4.49
C SER A 119 -8.78 7.13 -3.20
N VAL A 120 -9.34 8.34 -3.06
CA VAL A 120 -9.23 9.14 -1.84
C VAL A 120 -9.89 8.45 -0.65
N ARG A 121 -11.11 7.93 -0.82
CA ARG A 121 -11.83 7.22 0.25
C ARG A 121 -11.08 5.98 0.71
N TRP A 122 -10.56 5.20 -0.23
CA TRP A 122 -9.72 4.05 0.08
C TRP A 122 -8.46 4.46 0.83
N SER A 123 -7.79 5.54 0.42
CA SER A 123 -6.58 6.02 1.07
C SER A 123 -6.85 6.45 2.51
N ASP A 124 -7.93 7.19 2.75
CA ASP A 124 -8.36 7.58 4.12
C ASP A 124 -8.60 6.36 5.02
N ALA A 125 -9.32 5.38 4.49
CA ALA A 125 -9.66 4.15 5.19
C ALA A 125 -8.41 3.31 5.50
N MET A 126 -7.48 3.23 4.54
CA MET A 126 -6.23 2.51 4.67
C MET A 126 -5.28 3.18 5.68
N LEU A 127 -5.12 4.51 5.61
CA LEU A 127 -4.28 5.25 6.56
C LEU A 127 -4.77 5.06 8.00
N THR A 128 -6.08 5.12 8.21
CA THR A 128 -6.70 4.86 9.52
C THR A 128 -6.34 3.46 10.02
N ALA A 129 -6.50 2.44 9.18
CA ALA A 129 -6.17 1.07 9.58
C ALA A 129 -4.67 0.88 9.86
N LEU A 130 -3.80 1.49 9.05
CA LEU A 130 -2.37 1.44 9.28
C LEU A 130 -1.94 2.09 10.60
N ASP A 131 -2.61 3.17 11.01
CA ASP A 131 -2.36 3.84 12.29
C ASP A 131 -2.88 3.03 13.50
N GLU A 132 -3.98 2.30 13.32
CA GLU A 132 -4.53 1.38 14.33
C GLU A 132 -3.70 0.09 14.48
N GLY A 133 -2.72 -0.14 13.60
CA GLY A 133 -2.01 -1.42 13.50
C GLY A 133 -2.92 -2.55 13.03
N THR A 134 -4.06 -2.21 12.42
CA THR A 134 -5.05 -3.14 11.90
C THR A 134 -4.94 -3.29 10.39
N ALA A 135 -5.42 -4.44 9.95
CA ALA A 135 -5.38 -4.95 8.60
C ALA A 135 -6.54 -4.43 7.74
N ALA A 136 -6.57 -3.13 7.45
CA ALA A 136 -7.60 -2.47 6.66
C ALA A 136 -9.04 -2.53 7.25
N PRO A 137 -9.92 -1.58 6.91
CA PRO A 137 -11.32 -1.66 7.32
C PRO A 137 -12.01 -2.79 6.57
N ARG A 138 -12.81 -3.59 7.28
CA ARG A 138 -13.72 -4.56 6.65
C ARG A 138 -14.68 -3.81 5.74
N SER A 139 -14.44 -3.84 4.44
CA SER A 139 -15.42 -3.40 3.44
C SER A 139 -16.63 -4.33 3.56
N GLY A 140 -17.66 -3.89 4.26
CA GLY A 140 -18.96 -4.54 4.28
C GLY A 140 -19.61 -4.39 2.91
N HIS A 141 -19.78 -5.51 2.20
CA HIS A 141 -20.73 -5.63 1.10
C HIS A 141 -22.15 -5.76 1.63
#